data_AF-A7E7N6-F1
#
_entry.id   AF-A7E7N6-F1
#
_cell.length_a   1.000
_cell.length_b   1.000
_cell.length_c   1.000
_cell.angle_alpha   90.00
_cell.angle_beta   90.00
_cell.angle_gamma   90.00
#
_symmetry.space_group_name_H-M   'P 1'
#
loop_
_entity.id
_entity.type
_entity.pdbx_description
1 polymer ?
#
loop_
_entity_poly.entity_id
_entity_poly.type
_entity_poly.pdbx_seq_one_letter_code
_entity_poly.pdbx_strand_id
1 'polypeptide(L)'
;MTPTMESGMDSREFSTCPMEHRTTPTAIYSWRPPSPPHIHIPPIVSTNAPIVLSEYRGLDDEEETRKILSMITKGQNVSVERSDWKYEMRRHIQAILSFLYLGPSSGAREIETLKREGITMLLVIRDTMTAQARILSGAKVAQQLGIEDGAVDVSGNMELIAAFPRAIQTINDHLIRVFRHRNPQGVNSRPLAATPKVLLFCESGNERSAAVAVAYIMATYELGLIEAIQRSVTQTRQAEATVSLKSKRRLEVDDEDGDVDMGQSQRDDWDRFGGRTKFSPFI
;
A
#
# COMPACT_ATOMS: atom_id res chain seq x y z
N MET A 1 -35.22 19.25 74.27
CA MET A 1 -34.71 20.64 74.38
C MET A 1 -33.48 20.74 73.51
N THR A 2 -33.60 21.49 72.41
CA THR A 2 -32.52 21.97 71.54
C THR A 2 -31.70 23.07 72.24
N PRO A 3 -30.45 23.31 71.81
CA PRO A 3 -30.17 24.56 71.07
C PRO A 3 -29.13 24.35 69.94
N THR A 4 -29.28 24.86 68.71
CA THR A 4 -29.24 26.24 68.15
C THR A 4 -27.92 26.46 67.40
N MET A 5 -28.04 26.71 66.09
CA MET A 5 -26.98 27.20 65.20
C MET A 5 -26.57 28.62 65.57
N GLU A 6 -25.29 28.98 65.40
CA GLU A 6 -24.96 30.33 64.95
C GLU A 6 -23.67 30.36 64.13
N SER A 7 -23.68 31.25 63.15
CA SER A 7 -22.75 31.39 62.05
C SER A 7 -21.60 32.32 62.39
N GLY A 8 -20.46 32.15 61.72
CA GLY A 8 -19.36 33.12 61.78
C GLY A 8 -18.26 32.79 60.78
N MET A 9 -18.40 33.30 59.56
CA MET A 9 -17.30 33.44 58.59
C MET A 9 -16.19 34.28 59.23
N ASP A 10 -14.95 33.81 59.19
CA ASP A 10 -13.81 34.72 59.05
C ASP A 10 -12.78 34.14 58.09
N SER A 11 -12.44 34.97 57.12
CA SER A 11 -11.67 34.65 55.92
C SER A 11 -10.25 35.16 56.14
N ARG A 12 -9.23 34.29 56.17
CA ARG A 12 -7.83 34.71 55.94
C ARG A 12 -7.05 33.69 55.11
N GLU A 13 -7.00 34.01 53.82
CA GLU A 13 -5.83 34.00 52.94
C GLU A 13 -5.05 32.69 52.76
N PHE A 14 -5.52 31.87 51.81
CA PHE A 14 -4.63 30.97 51.08
C PHE A 14 -3.80 31.76 50.07
N SER A 15 -2.49 31.66 50.24
CA SER A 15 -1.44 32.19 49.38
C SER A 15 -1.71 31.93 47.89
N THR A 16 -1.87 33.00 47.12
CA THR A 16 -1.97 32.98 45.66
C THR A 16 -0.59 32.70 45.06
N CYS A 17 -0.36 31.48 44.58
CA CYS A 17 0.71 31.22 43.63
C CYS A 17 0.34 31.88 42.29
N PRO A 18 1.09 32.89 41.81
CA PRO A 18 0.79 33.51 40.52
C PRO A 18 1.44 32.71 39.39
N MET A 19 0.73 32.67 38.25
CA MET A 19 1.05 32.00 36.98
C MET A 19 0.53 30.55 36.87
N GLU A 20 -0.80 30.40 36.93
CA GLU A 20 -1.45 29.38 36.11
C GLU A 20 -1.16 29.72 34.63
N HIS A 21 -0.08 29.17 34.08
CA HIS A 21 0.01 29.00 32.63
C HIS A 21 -1.07 27.97 32.27
N ARG A 22 -2.32 28.43 32.14
CA ARG A 22 -3.42 27.64 31.58
C ARG A 22 -2.99 27.24 30.17
N THR A 23 -2.47 26.02 30.05
CA THR A 23 -2.31 25.38 28.76
C THR A 23 -3.72 25.21 28.22
N THR A 24 -4.13 26.10 27.32
CA THR A 24 -5.42 25.99 26.65
C THR A 24 -5.33 24.76 25.74
N PRO A 25 -6.19 23.75 25.95
CA PRO A 25 -6.18 22.59 25.08
C PRO A 25 -6.55 23.06 23.66
N THR A 26 -5.73 22.69 22.68
CA THR A 26 -5.92 23.08 21.27
C THR A 26 -7.20 22.47 20.67
N ALA A 27 -7.78 21.47 21.32
CA ALA A 27 -9.04 20.84 20.93
C ALA A 27 -9.82 20.34 22.15
N ILE A 28 -11.13 20.15 21.96
CA ILE A 28 -12.02 19.57 22.97
C ILE A 28 -11.59 18.13 23.25
N TYR A 29 -11.55 17.74 24.53
CA TYR A 29 -11.23 16.38 24.93
C TYR A 29 -12.20 15.38 24.29
N SER A 30 -11.66 14.39 23.58
CA SER A 30 -12.44 13.34 22.92
C SER A 30 -12.07 11.98 23.50
N TRP A 31 -13.08 11.17 23.84
CA TRP A 31 -12.90 9.78 24.32
C TRP A 31 -12.48 8.80 23.22
N ARG A 32 -12.22 9.30 22.01
CA ARG A 32 -11.71 8.48 20.91
C ARG A 32 -10.20 8.69 20.79
N PRO A 33 -9.43 7.63 20.54
CA PRO A 33 -8.07 7.78 20.08
C PRO A 33 -8.04 8.73 18.89
N PRO A 34 -7.04 9.63 18.79
CA PRO A 34 -6.91 10.48 17.62
C PRO A 34 -6.86 9.62 16.37
N SER A 35 -7.60 10.02 15.34
CA SER A 35 -7.52 9.35 14.04
C SER A 35 -6.08 9.41 13.52
N PRO A 36 -5.57 8.35 12.89
CA PRO A 36 -4.25 8.38 12.28
C PRO A 36 -4.11 9.59 11.34
N PRO A 37 -2.94 10.25 11.28
CA PRO A 37 -2.74 11.40 10.42
C PRO A 37 -2.98 11.01 8.96
N HIS A 38 -3.82 11.76 8.25
CA HIS A 38 -4.17 11.49 6.86
C HIS A 38 -3.37 12.38 5.91
N ILE A 39 -2.65 11.77 4.97
CA ILE A 39 -2.01 12.50 3.88
C ILE A 39 -3.07 12.80 2.82
N HIS A 40 -3.43 14.07 2.66
CA HIS A 40 -4.37 14.48 1.62
C HIS A 40 -3.71 14.38 0.24
N ILE A 41 -4.14 13.41 -0.56
CA ILE A 41 -3.68 13.24 -1.94
C ILE A 41 -4.78 13.78 -2.85
N PRO A 42 -4.57 14.92 -3.52
CA PRO A 42 -5.61 15.52 -4.33
C PRO A 42 -6.01 14.56 -5.47
N PRO A 43 -7.30 14.52 -5.81
CA PRO A 43 -7.74 13.80 -6.99
C PRO A 43 -7.05 14.42 -8.22
N ILE A 44 -6.60 13.57 -9.14
CA ILE A 44 -5.95 14.01 -10.36
C ILE A 44 -7.04 14.66 -11.22
N VAL A 45 -6.99 15.99 -11.37
CA VAL A 45 -7.91 16.71 -12.24
C VAL A 45 -7.70 16.22 -13.68
N SER A 46 -8.79 16.07 -14.44
CA SER A 46 -8.79 15.53 -15.81
C SER A 46 -8.17 16.48 -16.82
N THR A 47 -6.88 16.77 -16.70
CA THR A 47 -6.09 17.34 -17.78
C THR A 47 -5.52 16.21 -18.62
N ASN A 48 -5.95 16.12 -19.88
CA ASN A 48 -5.42 15.20 -20.92
C ASN A 48 -3.96 15.50 -21.31
N ALA A 49 -3.22 16.21 -20.46
CA ALA A 49 -1.83 16.56 -20.72
C ALA A 49 -0.97 15.30 -20.54
N PRO A 50 -0.18 14.90 -21.55
CA PRO A 50 0.78 13.82 -21.40
C PRO A 50 1.79 14.21 -20.33
N ILE A 51 1.91 13.38 -19.31
CA ILE A 51 2.87 13.62 -18.23
C ILE A 51 4.24 13.12 -18.73
N VAL A 52 5.16 14.05 -18.93
CA VAL A 52 6.54 13.74 -19.32
C VAL A 52 7.30 13.33 -18.06
N LEU A 53 7.87 12.13 -18.06
CA LEU A 53 8.84 11.71 -17.04
C LEU A 53 10.20 12.31 -17.38
N SER A 54 10.90 12.82 -16.37
CA SER A 54 12.30 13.25 -16.50
C SER A 54 13.19 12.09 -16.95
N GLU A 55 14.34 12.41 -17.53
CA GLU A 55 15.35 11.40 -17.84
C GLU A 55 15.88 10.73 -16.57
N TYR A 56 16.20 9.44 -16.66
CA TYR A 56 16.89 8.70 -15.59
C TYR A 56 18.18 9.43 -15.17
N ARG A 57 18.25 9.90 -13.91
CA ARG A 57 19.37 10.72 -13.45
C ARG A 57 20.56 9.92 -12.93
N GLY A 58 20.31 8.84 -12.19
CA GLY A 58 21.33 7.89 -11.71
C GLY A 58 22.64 8.55 -11.26
N LEU A 59 22.58 9.36 -10.20
CA LEU A 59 23.69 10.24 -9.78
C LEU A 59 24.96 9.47 -9.40
N ASP A 60 24.82 8.26 -8.87
CA ASP A 60 25.93 7.41 -8.43
C ASP A 60 26.29 6.30 -9.44
N ASP A 61 25.57 6.22 -10.56
CA ASP A 61 25.78 5.14 -11.53
C ASP A 61 26.93 5.43 -12.49
N GLU A 62 27.61 4.39 -12.96
CA GLU A 62 28.56 4.46 -14.06
C GLU A 62 27.90 5.03 -15.33
N GLU A 63 28.69 5.69 -16.19
CA GLU A 63 28.16 6.34 -17.39
C GLU A 63 27.43 5.38 -18.34
N GLU A 64 27.95 4.16 -18.50
CA GLU A 64 27.31 3.13 -19.33
C GLU A 64 25.97 2.70 -18.73
N THR A 65 25.92 2.41 -17.43
CA THR A 65 24.71 2.04 -16.69
C THR A 65 23.64 3.12 -16.84
N ARG A 66 24.02 4.39 -16.66
CA ARG A 66 23.12 5.52 -16.83
C ARG A 66 22.57 5.59 -18.25
N LYS A 67 23.40 5.35 -19.29
CA LYS A 67 22.94 5.31 -20.68
C LYS A 67 21.95 4.17 -20.92
N ILE A 68 22.24 2.96 -20.45
CA ILE A 68 21.35 1.80 -20.60
C ILE A 68 19.99 2.06 -19.94
N LEU A 69 20.00 2.46 -18.67
CA LEU A 69 18.77 2.77 -17.95
C LEU A 69 18.06 3.97 -18.58
N SER A 70 18.78 4.99 -19.05
CA SER A 70 18.18 6.06 -19.84
C SER A 70 17.49 5.52 -21.09
N MET A 71 18.04 4.54 -21.82
CA MET A 71 17.37 3.98 -23.01
C MET A 71 16.13 3.16 -22.66
N ILE A 72 16.16 2.41 -21.57
CA ILE A 72 15.02 1.62 -21.09
C ILE A 72 13.89 2.54 -20.58
N THR A 73 14.26 3.67 -19.96
CA THR A 73 13.34 4.64 -19.35
C THR A 73 12.92 5.78 -20.31
N LYS A 74 13.70 6.08 -21.36
CA LYS A 74 13.43 7.16 -22.32
C LYS A 74 12.31 6.78 -23.28
N GLY A 75 11.40 7.72 -23.48
CA GLY A 75 10.31 7.65 -24.46
C GLY A 75 8.92 7.44 -23.86
N GLN A 76 8.83 7.36 -22.54
CA GLN A 76 7.55 7.17 -21.88
C GLN A 76 6.88 8.49 -21.54
N ASN A 77 6.27 9.10 -22.56
CA ASN A 77 4.96 9.67 -22.37
C ASN A 77 4.05 8.51 -21.95
N VAL A 78 4.02 8.16 -20.66
CA VAL A 78 2.96 7.30 -20.15
C VAL A 78 1.71 8.17 -20.18
N SER A 79 1.14 8.34 -21.38
CA SER A 79 -0.30 8.42 -21.50
C SER A 79 -0.79 7.08 -20.98
N VAL A 80 -0.87 6.95 -19.65
CA VAL A 80 -1.79 5.99 -19.06
C VAL A 80 -3.12 6.48 -19.59
N GLU A 81 -3.62 5.85 -20.65
CA GLU A 81 -5.02 6.02 -21.01
C GLU A 81 -5.76 5.74 -19.70
N ARG A 82 -6.39 6.79 -19.18
CA ARG A 82 -7.20 6.73 -17.97
C ARG A 82 -8.40 5.89 -18.32
N SER A 83 -8.22 4.58 -18.27
CA SER A 83 -9.28 3.61 -18.44
C SER A 83 -10.20 3.72 -17.24
N ASP A 84 -11.50 3.54 -17.46
CA ASP A 84 -12.48 3.43 -16.38
C ASP A 84 -12.11 2.25 -15.50
N TRP A 85 -11.38 2.53 -14.42
CA TRP A 85 -10.87 1.53 -13.51
C TRP A 85 -12.04 0.76 -12.90
N LYS A 86 -12.09 -0.55 -13.12
CA LYS A 86 -13.10 -1.42 -12.53
C LYS A 86 -12.51 -2.17 -11.35
N TYR A 87 -13.33 -2.45 -10.33
CA TYR A 87 -12.87 -3.12 -9.11
C TYR A 87 -12.22 -4.49 -9.40
N GLU A 88 -12.66 -5.19 -10.44
CA GLU A 88 -12.13 -6.49 -10.88
C GLU A 88 -10.68 -6.40 -11.32
N MET A 89 -10.27 -5.25 -11.89
CA MET A 89 -8.92 -5.04 -12.41
C MET A 89 -7.86 -5.15 -11.31
N ARG A 90 -8.22 -5.01 -10.02
CA ARG A 90 -7.32 -5.23 -8.87
C ARG A 90 -6.75 -6.65 -8.78
N ARG A 91 -7.34 -7.61 -9.49
CA ARG A 91 -6.91 -9.02 -9.50
C ARG A 91 -5.86 -9.32 -10.58
N HIS A 92 -5.63 -8.37 -11.48
CA HIS A 92 -4.74 -8.49 -12.62
C HIS A 92 -3.47 -7.67 -12.41
N ILE A 93 -2.43 -7.99 -13.17
CA ILE A 93 -1.20 -7.20 -13.21
C ILE A 93 -1.42 -5.93 -14.03
N GLN A 94 -0.67 -4.88 -13.71
CA GLN A 94 -0.86 -3.55 -14.26
C GLN A 94 0.48 -2.89 -14.58
N ALA A 95 0.58 -2.23 -15.72
CA ALA A 95 1.81 -1.64 -16.20
C ALA A 95 2.01 -0.20 -15.68
N ILE A 96 2.70 -0.01 -14.56
CA ILE A 96 2.95 1.34 -14.02
C ILE A 96 3.88 2.14 -14.93
N LEU A 97 4.88 1.47 -15.49
CA LEU A 97 5.82 1.97 -16.51
C LEU A 97 5.92 0.91 -17.64
N SER A 98 6.58 1.22 -18.76
CA SER A 98 6.75 0.28 -19.90
C SER A 98 7.44 -1.01 -19.47
N PHE A 99 8.34 -0.86 -18.50
CA PHE A 99 9.19 -1.92 -17.99
C PHE A 99 8.82 -2.34 -16.57
N LEU A 100 7.89 -1.66 -15.89
CA LEU A 100 7.56 -1.93 -14.49
C LEU A 100 6.07 -2.19 -14.32
N TYR A 101 5.75 -3.41 -13.89
CA TYR A 101 4.39 -3.86 -13.63
C TYR A 101 4.19 -4.07 -12.12
N LEU A 102 2.95 -3.94 -11.68
CA LEU A 102 2.50 -4.20 -10.31
C LEU A 102 1.31 -5.16 -10.33
N GLY A 103 1.25 -6.10 -9.39
CA GLY A 103 0.06 -6.92 -9.28
C GLY A 103 -0.01 -7.77 -8.02
N PRO A 104 -1.15 -8.44 -7.80
CA PRO A 104 -1.32 -9.41 -6.74
C PRO A 104 -0.60 -10.73 -7.07
N SER A 105 -0.41 -11.56 -6.04
CA SER A 105 0.14 -12.90 -6.19
C SER A 105 -0.65 -13.80 -7.14
N SER A 106 -1.95 -13.59 -7.29
CA SER A 106 -2.78 -14.29 -8.27
C SER A 106 -2.39 -13.94 -9.71
N GLY A 107 -2.15 -12.66 -10.00
CA GLY A 107 -1.71 -12.20 -11.32
C GLY A 107 -0.30 -12.66 -11.66
N ALA A 108 0.59 -12.74 -10.66
CA ALA A 108 1.94 -13.27 -10.82
C ALA A 108 1.98 -14.79 -11.11
N ARG A 109 0.84 -15.50 -11.03
CA ARG A 109 0.72 -16.93 -11.37
C ARG A 109 0.11 -17.17 -12.76
N GLU A 110 -0.36 -16.13 -13.43
CA GLU A 110 -1.05 -16.24 -14.71
C GLU A 110 -0.04 -16.27 -15.87
N ILE A 111 0.45 -17.48 -16.18
CA ILE A 111 1.52 -17.75 -17.16
C ILE A 111 1.23 -17.10 -18.53
N GLU A 112 0.01 -17.21 -19.02
CA GLU A 112 -0.39 -16.68 -20.33
C GLU A 112 -0.30 -15.16 -20.39
N THR A 113 -0.75 -14.48 -19.33
CA THR A 113 -0.65 -13.03 -19.20
C THR A 113 0.80 -12.58 -19.09
N LEU A 114 1.62 -13.26 -18.27
CA LEU A 114 3.05 -12.94 -18.14
C LEU A 114 3.80 -13.10 -19.47
N LYS A 115 3.49 -14.15 -20.22
CA LYS A 115 4.09 -14.41 -21.53
C LYS A 115 3.65 -13.38 -22.57
N ARG A 116 2.35 -13.03 -22.60
CA ARG A 116 1.79 -12.03 -23.51
C ARG A 116 2.40 -10.65 -23.26
N GLU A 117 2.52 -10.24 -22.01
CA GLU A 117 3.13 -8.97 -21.64
C GLU A 117 4.66 -8.97 -21.83
N GLY A 118 5.29 -10.14 -21.88
CA GLY A 118 6.73 -10.27 -22.07
C GLY A 118 7.53 -9.96 -20.79
N ILE A 119 6.99 -10.33 -19.63
CA ILE A 119 7.67 -10.17 -18.33
C ILE A 119 8.96 -10.99 -18.31
N THR A 120 10.05 -10.37 -17.87
CA THR A 120 11.40 -10.97 -17.79
C THR A 120 11.86 -11.23 -16.36
N MET A 121 11.21 -10.64 -15.36
CA MET A 121 11.46 -10.91 -13.95
C MET A 121 10.19 -10.87 -13.10
N LEU A 122 10.10 -11.80 -12.15
CA LEU A 122 9.14 -11.79 -11.05
C LEU A 122 9.85 -11.40 -9.75
N LEU A 123 9.56 -10.22 -9.22
CA LEU A 123 10.13 -9.75 -7.96
C LEU A 123 9.05 -9.75 -6.87
N VAL A 124 9.17 -10.68 -5.92
CA VAL A 124 8.25 -10.76 -4.78
C VAL A 124 8.73 -9.87 -3.63
N ILE A 125 7.82 -9.08 -3.06
CA ILE A 125 8.02 -8.40 -1.79
C ILE A 125 7.10 -9.06 -0.77
N ARG A 126 7.67 -9.75 0.22
CA ARG A 126 6.88 -10.56 1.17
C ARG A 126 7.39 -10.47 2.59
N ASP A 127 6.58 -10.98 3.49
CA ASP A 127 6.95 -11.12 4.89
C ASP A 127 7.99 -12.21 5.11
N THR A 128 8.91 -12.01 6.05
CA THR A 128 9.90 -13.04 6.41
C THR A 128 9.22 -14.31 6.91
N MET A 129 8.08 -14.21 7.60
CA MET A 129 7.29 -15.38 8.01
C MET A 129 6.73 -16.12 6.79
N THR A 130 6.16 -15.38 5.83
CA THR A 130 5.64 -15.93 4.58
C THR A 130 6.75 -16.53 3.72
N ALA A 131 7.95 -15.94 3.77
CA ALA A 131 9.14 -16.44 3.10
C ALA A 131 9.61 -17.78 3.68
N GLN A 132 9.68 -17.90 5.01
CA GLN A 132 10.02 -19.15 5.71
C GLN A 132 9.03 -20.27 5.38
N ALA A 133 7.74 -19.95 5.28
CA ALA A 133 6.71 -20.88 4.88
C ALA A 133 6.71 -21.22 3.37
N ARG A 134 7.60 -20.60 2.57
CA ARG A 134 7.66 -20.68 1.09
C ARG A 134 6.33 -20.32 0.41
N ILE A 135 5.50 -19.55 1.08
CA ILE A 135 4.24 -19.04 0.55
C ILE A 135 4.55 -17.80 -0.31
N LEU A 136 3.69 -17.51 -1.29
CA LEU A 136 3.85 -16.40 -2.26
C LEU A 136 5.12 -16.48 -3.15
N SER A 137 5.69 -17.67 -3.38
CA SER A 137 6.82 -17.79 -4.31
C SER A 137 6.38 -17.72 -5.78
N GLY A 138 7.10 -16.93 -6.58
CA GLY A 138 7.00 -16.88 -8.04
C GLY A 138 7.93 -17.88 -8.75
N ALA A 139 8.81 -18.56 -8.02
CA ALA A 139 9.92 -19.35 -8.59
C ALA A 139 9.46 -20.44 -9.57
N LYS A 140 8.37 -21.16 -9.24
CA LYS A 140 7.83 -22.21 -10.12
C LYS A 140 7.35 -21.65 -11.46
N VAL A 141 6.68 -20.49 -11.42
CA VAL A 141 6.16 -19.82 -12.61
C VAL A 141 7.31 -19.23 -13.43
N ALA A 142 8.29 -18.62 -12.76
CA ALA A 142 9.49 -18.10 -13.39
C ALA A 142 10.28 -19.20 -14.11
N GLN A 143 10.47 -20.35 -13.45
CA GLN A 143 11.12 -21.52 -14.04
C GLN A 143 10.38 -22.04 -15.27
N GLN A 144 9.04 -22.09 -15.22
CA GLN A 144 8.22 -22.53 -16.36
C GLN A 144 8.33 -21.58 -17.57
N LEU A 145 8.47 -20.28 -17.32
CA LEU A 145 8.61 -19.25 -18.34
C LEU A 145 10.07 -19.04 -18.80
N GLY A 146 11.04 -19.61 -18.09
CA GLY A 146 12.47 -19.35 -18.33
C GLY A 146 12.87 -17.90 -18.03
N ILE A 147 12.21 -17.28 -17.05
CA ILE A 147 12.44 -15.90 -16.63
C ILE A 147 13.06 -15.87 -15.23
N GLU A 148 13.57 -14.71 -14.83
CA GLU A 148 14.21 -14.56 -13.53
C GLU A 148 13.19 -14.40 -12.40
N ASP A 149 13.47 -14.97 -11.23
CA ASP A 149 12.77 -14.65 -9.99
C ASP A 149 13.71 -13.99 -8.98
N GLY A 150 13.14 -13.11 -8.16
CA GLY A 150 13.83 -12.47 -7.05
C GLY A 150 12.89 -12.26 -5.87
N ALA A 151 13.45 -12.09 -4.68
CA ALA A 151 12.71 -11.85 -3.45
C ALA A 151 13.32 -10.75 -2.60
N VAL A 152 12.46 -9.92 -2.04
CA VAL A 152 12.76 -8.96 -0.98
C VAL A 152 11.91 -9.33 0.23
N ASP A 153 12.54 -10.02 1.17
CA ASP A 153 11.90 -10.48 2.41
C ASP A 153 12.08 -9.41 3.49
N VAL A 154 10.98 -8.97 4.11
CA VAL A 154 10.97 -7.91 5.13
C VAL A 154 10.02 -8.25 6.27
N SER A 155 10.38 -7.96 7.52
CA SER A 155 9.59 -8.29 8.72
C SER A 155 8.56 -7.21 9.07
N GLY A 156 8.57 -6.07 8.39
CA GLY A 156 7.66 -4.96 8.65
C GLY A 156 8.03 -3.68 7.91
N ASN A 157 7.32 -2.58 8.22
CA ASN A 157 7.44 -1.33 7.47
C ASN A 157 8.82 -0.67 7.59
N MET A 158 9.47 -0.75 8.75
CA MET A 158 10.81 -0.18 8.94
C MET A 158 11.86 -0.90 8.09
N GLU A 159 11.81 -2.23 8.05
CA GLU A 159 12.70 -3.01 7.19
C GLU A 159 12.35 -2.84 5.71
N LEU A 160 11.07 -2.68 5.38
CA LEU A 160 10.64 -2.34 4.02
C LEU A 160 11.26 -1.01 3.54
N ILE A 161 11.24 0.03 4.38
CA ILE A 161 11.87 1.32 4.05
C ILE A 161 13.37 1.14 3.83
N ALA A 162 14.05 0.41 4.73
CA ALA A 162 15.47 0.11 4.60
C ALA A 162 15.79 -0.74 3.36
N ALA A 163 14.84 -1.55 2.89
CA ALA A 163 15.00 -2.41 1.73
C ALA A 163 14.77 -1.71 0.38
N PHE A 164 14.25 -0.47 0.34
CA PHE A 164 13.99 0.23 -0.92
C PHE A 164 15.23 0.35 -1.82
N PRO A 165 16.41 0.78 -1.34
CA PRO A 165 17.60 0.85 -2.19
C PRO A 165 17.97 -0.50 -2.78
N ARG A 166 17.92 -1.57 -1.98
CA ARG A 166 18.20 -2.94 -2.43
C ARG A 166 17.18 -3.41 -3.48
N ALA A 167 15.90 -3.12 -3.29
CA ALA A 167 14.85 -3.48 -4.24
C ALA A 167 15.05 -2.75 -5.58
N ILE A 168 15.37 -1.46 -5.54
CA ILE A 168 15.67 -0.64 -6.73
C ILE A 168 16.91 -1.18 -7.47
N GLN A 169 17.99 -1.49 -6.74
CA GLN A 169 19.19 -2.11 -7.32
C GLN A 169 18.85 -3.45 -7.99
N THR A 170 18.07 -4.30 -7.34
CA THR A 170 17.64 -5.59 -7.90
C THR A 170 16.89 -5.41 -9.23
N ILE A 171 16.00 -4.41 -9.31
CA ILE A 171 15.27 -4.07 -10.54
C ILE A 171 16.28 -3.60 -11.61
N ASN A 172 17.12 -2.63 -11.30
CA ASN A 172 18.08 -2.04 -12.24
C ASN A 172 19.07 -3.08 -12.77
N ASP A 173 19.64 -3.91 -11.91
CA ASP A 173 20.59 -4.96 -12.27
C ASP A 173 19.98 -5.97 -13.23
N HIS A 174 18.71 -6.34 -13.02
CA HIS A 174 17.98 -7.18 -13.96
C HIS A 174 17.79 -6.50 -15.31
N LEU A 175 17.32 -5.26 -15.33
CA LEU A 175 17.10 -4.49 -16.56
C LEU A 175 18.40 -4.38 -17.37
N ILE A 176 19.51 -4.05 -16.72
CA ILE A 176 20.84 -3.92 -17.34
C ILE A 176 21.31 -5.26 -17.89
N ARG A 177 21.23 -6.34 -17.10
CA ARG A 177 21.69 -7.67 -17.52
C ARG A 177 20.93 -8.19 -18.73
N VAL A 178 19.60 -8.08 -18.72
CA VAL A 178 18.78 -8.51 -19.87
C VAL A 178 19.04 -7.61 -21.08
N PHE A 179 19.22 -6.31 -20.88
CA PHE A 179 19.57 -5.39 -21.97
C PHE A 179 20.90 -5.75 -22.62
N ARG A 180 21.96 -5.99 -21.82
CA ARG A 180 23.29 -6.39 -22.30
C ARG A 180 23.23 -7.72 -23.06
N HIS A 181 22.53 -8.70 -22.52
CA HIS A 181 22.36 -10.00 -23.18
C HIS A 181 21.66 -9.88 -24.54
N ARG A 182 20.66 -8.99 -24.66
CA ARG A 182 19.90 -8.78 -25.89
C ARG A 182 20.60 -7.85 -26.90
N ASN A 183 21.57 -7.05 -26.45
CA ASN A 183 22.29 -6.08 -27.28
C ASN A 183 23.82 -6.29 -27.16
N PRO A 184 24.36 -7.40 -27.71
CA PRO A 184 25.79 -7.69 -27.65
C PRO A 184 26.65 -6.69 -28.43
N GLN A 185 26.03 -5.93 -29.36
CA GLN A 185 26.68 -4.88 -30.14
C GLN A 185 26.85 -3.55 -29.36
N GLY A 186 26.59 -3.57 -28.06
CA GLY A 186 26.78 -2.44 -27.15
C GLY A 186 25.66 -1.40 -27.19
N VAL A 187 25.79 -0.42 -26.28
CA VAL A 187 24.76 0.60 -25.98
C VAL A 187 24.49 1.55 -27.16
N ASN A 188 25.43 1.69 -28.10
CA ASN A 188 25.31 2.60 -29.25
C ASN A 188 24.47 2.03 -30.41
N SER A 189 24.07 0.76 -30.32
CA SER A 189 23.26 0.10 -31.34
C SER A 189 21.77 0.26 -31.04
N ARG A 190 20.93 0.47 -32.07
CA ARG A 190 19.48 0.57 -31.89
C ARG A 190 18.96 -0.71 -31.20
N PRO A 191 18.12 -0.61 -30.16
CA PRO A 191 17.57 -1.79 -29.49
C PRO A 191 16.82 -2.64 -30.50
N LEU A 192 17.34 -3.84 -30.78
CA LEU A 192 16.72 -4.76 -31.74
C LEU A 192 15.63 -5.62 -31.08
N ALA A 193 15.70 -5.78 -29.77
CA ALA A 193 14.85 -6.67 -28.99
C ALA A 193 13.91 -5.90 -28.05
N ALA A 194 12.85 -6.59 -27.60
CA ALA A 194 11.89 -6.05 -26.65
C ALA A 194 12.56 -5.56 -25.36
N THR A 195 12.04 -4.47 -24.81
CA THR A 195 12.47 -3.91 -23.51
C THR A 195 12.30 -4.95 -22.41
N PRO A 196 13.27 -5.10 -21.49
CA PRO A 196 13.08 -5.94 -20.31
C PRO A 196 11.94 -5.40 -19.43
N LYS A 197 11.22 -6.30 -18.75
CA LYS A 197 10.02 -5.96 -17.96
C LYS A 197 10.02 -6.70 -16.63
N VAL A 198 9.81 -5.97 -15.54
CA VAL A 198 9.77 -6.52 -14.18
C VAL A 198 8.35 -6.43 -13.65
N LEU A 199 7.85 -7.52 -13.08
CA LEU A 199 6.61 -7.54 -12.30
C LEU A 199 6.94 -7.53 -10.80
N LEU A 200 6.55 -6.44 -10.13
CA LEU A 200 6.52 -6.35 -8.68
C LEU A 200 5.21 -6.94 -8.16
N PHE A 201 5.29 -7.86 -7.21
CA PHE A 201 4.10 -8.39 -6.59
C PHE A 201 4.28 -8.67 -5.10
N CYS A 202 3.16 -8.58 -4.39
CA CYS A 202 3.03 -9.05 -3.01
C CYS A 202 1.73 -9.86 -2.91
N GLU A 203 1.21 -10.11 -1.72
CA GLU A 203 -0.04 -10.86 -1.54
C GLU A 203 -1.21 -10.21 -2.28
N SER A 204 -1.54 -8.97 -1.89
CA SER A 204 -2.66 -8.17 -2.41
C SER A 204 -2.27 -7.30 -3.62
N GLY A 205 -0.97 -7.07 -3.84
CA GLY A 205 -0.45 -6.19 -4.88
C GLY A 205 -0.49 -4.70 -4.54
N ASN A 206 -1.10 -4.31 -3.41
CA ASN A 206 -1.40 -2.90 -3.09
C ASN A 206 -0.63 -2.36 -1.88
N GLU A 207 0.14 -3.20 -1.20
CA GLU A 207 0.86 -2.84 0.02
C GLU A 207 2.36 -2.70 -0.27
N ARG A 208 3.14 -3.73 0.04
CA ARG A 208 4.60 -3.68 0.00
C ARG A 208 5.16 -3.51 -1.40
N SER A 209 4.58 -4.20 -2.39
CA SER A 209 4.99 -4.07 -3.79
C SER A 209 4.67 -2.69 -4.36
N ALA A 210 3.55 -2.09 -3.95
CA ALA A 210 3.17 -0.74 -4.35
C ALA A 210 4.11 0.30 -3.73
N ALA A 211 4.47 0.14 -2.45
CA ALA A 211 5.45 0.99 -1.77
C ALA A 211 6.82 0.95 -2.49
N VAL A 212 7.30 -0.23 -2.89
CA VAL A 212 8.53 -0.36 -3.68
C VAL A 212 8.40 0.31 -5.05
N ALA A 213 7.26 0.16 -5.74
CA ALA A 213 7.03 0.84 -7.02
C ALA A 213 7.08 2.37 -6.89
N VAL A 214 6.44 2.92 -5.86
CA VAL A 214 6.47 4.36 -5.55
C VAL A 214 7.89 4.81 -5.22
N ALA A 215 8.60 4.08 -4.36
CA ALA A 215 9.98 4.37 -4.01
C ALA A 215 10.91 4.37 -5.23
N TYR A 216 10.72 3.40 -6.14
CA TYR A 216 11.44 3.36 -7.41
C TYR A 216 11.18 4.59 -8.26
N ILE A 217 9.91 5.00 -8.42
CA ILE A 217 9.54 6.18 -9.19
C ILE A 217 10.15 7.45 -8.59
N MET A 218 10.06 7.62 -7.26
CA MET A 218 10.62 8.77 -6.56
C MET A 218 12.14 8.85 -6.74
N ALA A 219 12.84 7.72 -6.54
CA ALA A 219 14.30 7.67 -6.66
C ALA A 219 14.78 7.86 -8.11
N THR A 220 14.02 7.37 -9.08
CA THR A 220 14.42 7.37 -10.50
C THR A 220 14.11 8.69 -11.20
N TYR A 221 12.97 9.31 -10.87
CA TYR A 221 12.42 10.47 -11.59
C TYR A 221 12.36 11.75 -10.76
N GLU A 222 12.88 11.73 -9.52
CA GLU A 222 12.90 12.85 -8.58
C GLU A 222 11.52 13.46 -8.31
N LEU A 223 10.49 12.61 -8.37
CA LEU A 223 9.12 13.03 -8.15
C LEU A 223 8.81 13.14 -6.67
N GLY A 224 7.98 14.13 -6.32
CA GLY A 224 7.42 14.21 -4.99
C GLY A 224 6.53 13.01 -4.68
N LEU A 225 6.35 12.70 -3.39
CA LEU A 225 5.52 11.56 -2.94
C LEU A 225 4.12 11.60 -3.57
N ILE A 226 3.47 12.76 -3.60
CA ILE A 226 2.11 12.91 -4.14
C ILE A 226 2.08 12.54 -5.63
N GLU A 227 3.04 13.02 -6.41
CA GLU A 227 3.13 12.76 -7.85
C GLU A 227 3.47 11.29 -8.12
N ALA A 228 4.43 10.73 -7.40
CA ALA A 228 4.83 9.33 -7.54
C ALA A 228 3.70 8.38 -7.16
N ILE A 229 2.99 8.70 -6.08
CA ILE A 229 1.77 8.00 -5.71
C ILE A 229 0.80 8.13 -6.87
N GLN A 230 0.32 9.33 -7.23
CA GLN A 230 -0.66 9.54 -8.30
C GLN A 230 -0.32 8.77 -9.58
N ARG A 231 0.95 8.67 -9.97
CA ARG A 231 1.40 7.86 -11.12
C ARG A 231 1.25 6.34 -10.91
N SER A 232 1.68 5.80 -9.77
CA SER A 232 1.47 4.37 -9.43
C SER A 232 0.00 4.01 -9.19
N VAL A 233 -0.77 5.00 -8.72
CA VAL A 233 -2.12 4.88 -8.18
C VAL A 233 -3.20 5.12 -9.23
N THR A 234 -2.90 5.79 -10.35
CA THR A 234 -3.85 5.91 -11.47
C THR A 234 -4.25 4.51 -12.00
N GLN A 235 -3.43 3.50 -11.72
CA GLN A 235 -3.75 2.09 -11.97
C GLN A 235 -4.39 1.37 -10.77
N THR A 236 -4.21 1.83 -9.54
CA THR A 236 -4.56 1.01 -8.36
C THR A 236 -5.55 1.66 -7.38
N ARG A 237 -5.84 2.97 -7.47
CA ARG A 237 -6.84 3.61 -6.59
C ARG A 237 -8.20 3.78 -7.23
N GLN A 238 -9.01 2.78 -6.93
CA GLN A 238 -10.13 3.06 -6.02
C GLN A 238 -9.99 2.35 -4.65
N ALA A 239 -8.80 1.89 -4.25
CA ALA A 239 -8.63 1.11 -3.03
C ALA A 239 -8.37 1.90 -1.72
N GLU A 240 -8.09 3.21 -1.73
CA GLU A 240 -7.79 3.94 -0.47
C GLU A 240 -8.74 5.09 -0.10
N ALA A 241 -9.71 5.45 -0.95
CA ALA A 241 -10.77 6.40 -0.54
C ALA A 241 -11.83 5.75 0.39
N THR A 242 -11.74 4.44 0.65
CA THR A 242 -12.79 3.70 1.39
C THR A 242 -12.31 2.91 2.61
N VAL A 243 -11.01 2.87 2.92
CA VAL A 243 -10.51 2.11 4.09
C VAL A 243 -10.90 2.76 5.43
N SER A 244 -11.34 4.03 5.43
CA SER A 244 -11.93 4.68 6.63
C SER A 244 -13.46 4.83 6.59
N LEU A 245 -14.16 4.47 5.51
CA LEU A 245 -15.60 4.75 5.36
C LEU A 245 -16.52 3.52 5.47
N LYS A 246 -16.00 2.29 5.59
CA LYS A 246 -16.84 1.08 5.69
C LYS A 246 -16.64 0.20 6.93
N SER A 247 -15.98 0.69 7.97
CA SER A 247 -16.05 0.09 9.31
C SER A 247 -16.97 0.88 10.23
N LYS A 248 -18.23 1.01 9.81
CA LYS A 248 -19.42 1.29 10.64
C LYS A 248 -20.65 1.34 9.74
N ARG A 249 -21.14 0.17 9.30
CA ARG A 249 -22.57 0.03 9.03
C ARG A 249 -23.20 -0.70 10.21
N ARG A 250 -23.79 0.13 11.07
CA ARG A 250 -24.94 -0.20 11.90
C ARG A 250 -25.96 -0.88 10.98
N LEU A 251 -26.43 -2.07 11.34
CA LEU A 251 -27.60 -2.69 10.73
C LEU A 251 -28.78 -1.74 10.99
N GLU A 252 -29.24 -1.06 9.95
CA GLU A 252 -30.61 -0.58 9.90
C GLU A 252 -31.44 -1.80 9.54
N VAL A 253 -32.36 -2.16 10.44
CA VAL A 253 -33.37 -3.19 10.25
C VAL A 253 -34.41 -2.55 9.35
N ASP A 254 -34.47 -2.99 8.10
CA ASP A 254 -35.59 -2.70 7.22
C ASP A 254 -36.75 -3.60 7.66
N ASP A 255 -37.81 -2.99 8.20
CA ASP A 255 -39.09 -3.62 8.46
C ASP A 255 -39.79 -3.90 7.12
N GLU A 256 -39.61 -5.11 6.58
CA GLU A 256 -40.52 -5.67 5.57
C GLU A 256 -41.00 -7.04 6.04
N ASP A 257 -42.32 -7.12 6.20
CA ASP A 257 -43.09 -8.21 6.79
C ASP A 257 -42.90 -9.54 6.03
N GLY A 258 -42.28 -10.50 6.72
CA GLY A 258 -42.36 -11.91 6.41
C GLY A 258 -42.44 -12.68 7.72
N ASP A 259 -43.62 -13.20 8.04
CA ASP A 259 -43.87 -14.01 9.23
C ASP A 259 -42.95 -15.25 9.25
N VAL A 260 -41.81 -15.15 9.94
CA VAL A 260 -40.97 -16.29 10.27
C VAL A 260 -41.25 -16.66 11.73
N ASP A 261 -41.83 -17.83 11.93
CA ASP A 261 -42.14 -18.41 13.25
C ASP A 261 -40.88 -18.49 14.15
N MET A 262 -40.78 -17.55 15.09
CA MET A 262 -39.69 -17.39 16.06
C MET A 262 -39.86 -18.25 17.32
N GLY A 263 -40.68 -19.32 17.29
CA GLY A 263 -40.95 -20.17 18.44
C GLY A 263 -39.84 -21.18 18.81
N GLN A 264 -38.89 -21.44 17.91
CA GLN A 264 -37.90 -22.53 18.08
C GLN A 264 -36.54 -22.08 18.64
N SER A 265 -36.05 -20.88 18.32
CA SER A 265 -34.69 -20.46 18.72
C SER A 265 -34.54 -20.13 20.21
N GLN A 266 -35.60 -19.70 20.88
CA GLN A 266 -35.53 -19.39 22.31
C GLN A 266 -35.28 -20.64 23.17
N ARG A 267 -35.77 -21.83 22.76
CA ARG A 267 -35.57 -23.06 23.56
C ARG A 267 -34.09 -23.49 23.54
N ASP A 268 -33.45 -23.40 22.38
CA ASP A 268 -32.07 -23.82 22.20
C ASP A 268 -31.07 -22.92 22.96
N ASP A 269 -31.35 -21.62 23.05
CA ASP A 269 -30.50 -20.68 23.80
C ASP A 269 -30.67 -20.83 25.32
N TRP A 270 -31.87 -21.17 25.81
CA TRP A 270 -32.11 -21.48 27.22
C TRP A 270 -31.35 -22.75 27.65
N ASP A 271 -31.37 -23.81 26.85
CA ASP A 271 -30.65 -25.05 27.13
C ASP A 271 -29.13 -24.87 27.09
N ARG A 272 -28.63 -23.93 26.27
CA ARG A 272 -27.19 -23.68 26.12
C ARG A 272 -26.60 -22.78 27.20
N PHE A 273 -27.37 -21.84 27.75
CA PHE A 273 -26.83 -20.78 28.61
C PHE A 273 -27.53 -20.58 29.96
N GLY A 274 -28.65 -21.27 30.22
CA GLY A 274 -29.48 -21.07 31.43
C GLY A 274 -28.81 -21.34 32.79
N GLY A 275 -27.62 -21.94 32.82
CA GLY A 275 -26.91 -22.29 34.05
C GLY A 275 -25.74 -21.37 34.45
N ARG A 276 -25.36 -20.36 33.65
CA ARG A 276 -24.17 -19.54 33.95
C ARG A 276 -24.52 -18.35 34.82
N THR A 277 -24.42 -18.51 36.13
CA THR A 277 -24.45 -17.38 37.08
C THR A 277 -23.04 -16.96 37.46
N LYS A 278 -22.77 -15.65 37.35
CA LYS A 278 -21.56 -14.86 37.67
C LYS A 278 -20.51 -14.69 36.57
N PHE A 279 -20.46 -13.45 36.08
CA PHE A 279 -19.35 -12.84 35.37
C PHE A 279 -18.31 -12.40 36.40
N SER A 280 -17.09 -12.94 36.36
CA SER A 280 -15.98 -12.50 37.21
C SER A 280 -15.14 -11.47 36.45
N PRO A 281 -14.93 -10.25 36.98
CA PRO A 281 -14.01 -9.30 36.36
C PRO A 281 -12.56 -9.79 36.52
N PHE A 282 -11.76 -9.57 35.48
CA PHE A 282 -10.34 -9.90 35.44
C PHE A 282 -9.58 -9.06 36.48
N ILE A 283 -8.75 -9.72 37.29
CA ILE A 283 -7.74 -9.10 38.16
C ILE A 283 -6.50 -8.79 37.32
#